data_AF-A0A4Q9Z6P0-F1
#
_entry.id   AF-A0A4Q9Z6P0-F1
#
_cell.length_a   1.000
_cell.length_b   1.000
_cell.length_c   1.000
_cell.angle_alpha   90.00
_cell.angle_beta   90.00
_cell.angle_gamma   90.00
#
_symmetry.space_group_name_H-M   'P 1'
#
loop_
_entity.id
_entity.type
_entity.pdbx_description
1 polymer ?
#
loop_
_entity_poly.entity_id
_entity_poly.type
_entity_poly.pdbx_seq_one_letter_code
_entity_poly.pdbx_strand_id
1 'polypeptide(L)'
;MENPAQEIYASREHKQSRYDKRLILKIVKEVEQGLPRKEATRIYGLGKASLDGWMRDYGSPEYQEKIKRRSYTNLQKRTIVTAIEQ
;
A
#
# COMPACT_ATOMS: atom_id res chain seq x y z
N MET A 1 4.10 -22.19 -13.59
CA MET A 1 3.81 -21.06 -12.67
C MET A 1 4.95 -20.08 -12.87
N GLU A 2 4.74 -19.05 -13.67
CA GLU A 2 5.79 -18.12 -14.09
C GLU A 2 6.19 -17.22 -12.91
N ASN A 3 7.47 -17.29 -12.53
CA ASN A 3 8.07 -16.47 -11.50
C ASN A 3 8.26 -15.07 -12.12
N PRO A 4 7.50 -14.03 -11.71
CA PRO A 4 7.63 -12.72 -12.34
C PRO A 4 9.05 -12.25 -12.09
N ALA A 5 9.76 -11.98 -13.19
CA ALA A 5 11.14 -11.55 -13.23
C ALA A 5 11.41 -10.58 -12.07
N GLN A 6 12.28 -10.97 -11.16
CA GLN A 6 12.94 -10.05 -10.24
C GLN A 6 13.78 -9.12 -11.12
N GLU A 7 13.15 -8.10 -11.71
CA GLU A 7 13.86 -6.96 -12.29
C GLU A 7 14.78 -6.48 -11.18
N ILE A 8 16.09 -6.66 -11.40
CA ILE A 8 17.11 -6.31 -10.42
C ILE A 8 17.17 -4.78 -10.41
N TYR A 9 16.27 -4.16 -9.64
CA TYR A 9 16.26 -2.73 -9.37
C TYR A 9 17.48 -2.44 -8.49
N ALA A 10 18.59 -2.10 -9.16
CA ALA A 10 19.87 -1.67 -8.61
C ALA A 10 20.22 -2.30 -7.25
N SER A 11 21.04 -3.36 -7.29
CA SER A 11 21.69 -3.91 -6.10
C SER A 11 22.19 -2.78 -5.21
N ARG A 12 21.65 -2.68 -3.98
CA ARG A 12 22.05 -1.60 -3.07
C ARG A 12 23.53 -1.79 -2.74
N GLU A 13 24.32 -0.73 -2.90
CA GLU A 13 25.72 -0.73 -2.46
C GLU A 13 25.83 -1.01 -0.96
N HIS A 14 24.91 -0.47 -0.15
CA HIS A 14 24.85 -0.68 1.30
C HIS A 14 23.42 -0.81 1.84
N LYS A 15 23.26 -1.44 3.00
CA LYS A 15 21.95 -1.61 3.67
C LYS A 15 21.27 -0.29 4.02
N GLN A 16 22.06 0.78 4.22
CA GLN A 16 21.59 2.13 4.53
C GLN A 16 21.39 3.01 3.27
N SER A 17 21.78 2.53 2.08
CA SER A 17 21.63 3.30 0.85
C SER A 17 20.17 3.58 0.52
N ARG A 18 19.93 4.72 -0.13
CA ARG A 18 18.60 5.10 -0.59
C ARG A 18 18.10 4.12 -1.65
N TYR A 19 16.80 3.88 -1.65
CA TYR A 19 16.12 3.12 -2.68
C TYR A 19 15.97 3.94 -3.95
N ASP A 20 16.02 3.29 -5.10
CA ASP A 20 15.65 3.94 -6.36
C ASP A 20 14.17 4.37 -6.29
N LYS A 21 13.91 5.63 -6.65
CA LYS A 21 12.56 6.18 -6.70
C LYS A 21 11.64 5.39 -7.64
N ARG A 22 12.19 4.82 -8.72
CA ARG A 22 11.42 4.01 -9.68
C ARG A 22 10.83 2.76 -9.02
N LEU A 23 11.65 2.09 -8.20
CA LEU A 23 11.22 0.92 -7.43
C LEU A 23 10.13 1.30 -6.42
N ILE A 24 10.30 2.42 -5.71
CA ILE A 24 9.30 2.91 -4.75
C ILE A 24 7.94 3.09 -5.42
N LEU A 25 7.90 3.81 -6.54
CA LEU A 25 6.66 4.09 -7.27
C LEU A 25 6.00 2.82 -7.80
N LYS A 26 6.78 1.85 -8.29
CA LYS A 26 6.26 0.54 -8.75
C LYS A 26 5.57 -0.19 -7.60
N ILE A 27 6.23 -0.31 -6.45
CA ILE A 27 5.69 -1.02 -5.29
C ILE A 27 4.43 -0.32 -4.75
N VAL A 28 4.44 1.02 -4.67
CA VAL A 28 3.27 1.79 -4.24
C VAL A 28 2.08 1.49 -5.16
N LYS A 29 2.29 1.51 -6.48
CA LYS A 29 1.25 1.19 -7.47
C LYS A 29 0.72 -0.23 -7.32
N GLU A 30 1.58 -1.22 -7.09
CA GLU A 30 1.15 -2.61 -6.85
C GLU A 30 0.33 -2.75 -5.56
N VAL A 31 0.71 -2.03 -4.50
CA VAL A 31 -0.06 -2.02 -3.24
C VAL A 31 -1.43 -1.35 -3.44
N GLU A 32 -1.51 -0.30 -4.24
CA GLU A 32 -2.78 0.35 -4.59
C GLU A 32 -3.69 -0.53 -5.44
N GLN A 33 -3.12 -1.37 -6.31
CA GLN A 33 -3.84 -2.39 -7.08
C GLN A 33 -4.37 -3.55 -6.23
N GLY A 34 -4.02 -3.59 -4.94
CA GLY A 34 -4.54 -4.57 -3.99
C GLY A 34 -3.51 -5.55 -3.45
N LEU A 35 -2.22 -5.38 -3.76
CA LEU A 35 -1.17 -6.22 -3.15
C LEU A 35 -1.09 -5.96 -1.64
N PRO A 36 -1.21 -6.98 -0.77
CA PRO A 36 -1.08 -6.79 0.66
C PRO A 36 0.33 -6.31 1.04
N ARG A 37 0.42 -5.33 1.96
CA ARG A 37 1.71 -4.77 2.42
C ARG A 37 2.69 -5.83 2.94
N LYS A 38 2.18 -6.87 3.62
CA LYS A 38 2.99 -7.98 4.13
C LYS A 38 3.63 -8.77 2.99
N GLU A 39 2.88 -9.01 1.93
CA GLU A 39 3.36 -9.72 0.73
C GLU A 39 4.37 -8.89 -0.03
N ALA A 40 4.11 -7.59 -0.23
CA ALA A 40 5.07 -6.68 -0.84
C ALA A 40 6.41 -6.66 -0.07
N THR A 41 6.35 -6.65 1.26
CA THR A 41 7.56 -6.68 2.12
C THR A 41 8.34 -7.99 1.91
N ARG A 42 7.64 -9.12 1.77
CA ARG A 42 8.24 -10.45 1.56
C ARG A 42 8.85 -10.60 0.17
N ILE A 43 8.14 -10.19 -0.88
CA ILE A 43 8.56 -10.31 -2.28
C ILE A 43 9.80 -9.45 -2.55
N TYR A 44 9.79 -8.22 -2.06
CA TYR A 44 10.84 -7.24 -2.34
C TYR A 44 11.92 -7.14 -1.24
N GLY A 45 11.82 -7.93 -0.17
CA GLY A 45 12.79 -7.94 0.93
C GLY A 45 12.94 -6.58 1.62
N LEU A 46 11.83 -5.86 1.79
CA LEU A 46 11.82 -4.48 2.31
C LEU A 46 11.66 -4.48 3.83
N GLY A 47 12.00 -3.34 4.46
CA GLY A 47 11.61 -3.09 5.84
C GLY A 47 10.17 -2.59 5.91
N LYS A 48 9.38 -3.08 6.89
CA LYS A 48 7.99 -2.63 7.12
C LYS A 48 7.88 -1.10 7.22
N ALA A 49 8.80 -0.47 7.95
CA ALA A 49 8.83 0.98 8.14
C ALA A 49 9.07 1.75 6.83
N SER A 50 9.85 1.19 5.91
CA SER A 50 10.10 1.81 4.60
C SER A 50 8.82 1.85 3.78
N LEU A 51 8.10 0.73 3.70
CA LEU A 51 6.84 0.65 2.95
C LEU A 51 5.75 1.55 3.57
N ASP A 52 5.65 1.58 4.90
CA ASP A 52 4.70 2.46 5.59
C ASP A 52 4.98 3.95 5.31
N GLY A 53 6.26 4.35 5.26
CA GLY A 53 6.66 5.70 4.85
C GLY A 53 6.31 6.01 3.39
N TRP A 54 6.58 5.08 2.47
CA TRP A 54 6.28 5.29 1.05
C TRP A 54 4.78 5.38 0.77
N MET A 55 3.95 4.55 1.41
CA MET A 55 2.49 4.64 1.26
C MET A 55 1.92 5.94 1.82
N ARG A 56 2.60 6.58 2.77
CA ARG A 56 2.22 7.90 3.28
C ARG A 56 2.62 9.02 2.32
N ASP A 57 3.84 8.94 1.79
CA ASP A 57 4.43 10.05 1.02
C ASP A 57 4.05 10.00 -0.48
N TYR A 58 3.87 8.79 -1.03
CA TYR A 58 3.57 8.56 -2.46
C TYR A 58 2.21 7.91 -2.72
N GLY A 59 1.52 7.42 -1.69
CA GLY A 59 0.20 6.80 -1.84
C GLY A 59 -0.87 7.84 -2.21
N SER A 60 -1.79 7.45 -3.09
CA SER A 60 -2.91 8.26 -3.55
C SER A 60 -3.85 8.69 -2.41
N PRO A 61 -4.53 9.84 -2.55
CA PRO A 61 -5.54 10.27 -1.58
C PRO A 61 -6.63 9.21 -1.36
N GLU A 62 -7.06 8.54 -2.43
CA GLU A 62 -8.07 7.48 -2.39
C GLU A 62 -7.64 6.30 -1.52
N TYR A 63 -6.38 5.87 -1.66
CA TYR A 63 -5.81 4.82 -0.82
C TYR A 63 -5.76 5.25 0.66
N GLN A 64 -5.35 6.49 0.92
CA GLN A 64 -5.28 7.03 2.27
C GLN A 64 -6.68 7.12 2.92
N GLU A 65 -7.70 7.52 2.16
CA GLU A 65 -9.09 7.56 2.64
C GLU A 65 -9.67 6.17 2.91
N LYS A 66 -9.33 5.17 2.10
CA LYS A 66 -9.75 3.78 2.30
C LYS A 66 -9.13 3.14 3.55
N ILE A 67 -7.92 3.54 3.91
CA ILE A 67 -7.24 3.03 5.11
C ILE A 67 -7.72 3.69 6.39
N LYS A 68 -8.12 4.96 6.33
CA LYS A 68 -8.64 5.66 7.51
C LYS A 68 -9.91 4.96 7.97
N ARG A 69 -9.96 4.64 9.27
CA ARG A 69 -11.18 4.15 9.90
C ARG A 69 -12.27 5.21 9.72
N ARG A 70 -13.29 4.91 8.91
CA ARG A 70 -14.44 5.79 8.76
C ARG A 70 -15.21 5.87 10.07
N SER A 71 -15.42 7.08 10.57
CA SER A 71 -16.39 7.36 11.63
C SER A 71 -17.69 7.80 10.97
N TYR A 72 -18.79 7.17 11.36
CA TYR A 72 -20.13 7.51 10.88
C TYR A 72 -20.90 8.22 11.99
N THR A 73 -21.66 9.26 11.63
CA THR A 73 -22.60 9.90 12.55
C THR A 73 -23.77 8.98 12.86
N ASN A 74 -24.51 9.24 13.95
CA ASN A 74 -25.68 8.44 14.30
C ASN A 74 -26.77 8.48 13.20
N LEU A 75 -26.89 9.60 12.50
CA LEU A 75 -27.80 9.74 11.36
C LEU A 75 -27.37 8.84 10.20
N GLN A 76 -26.09 8.88 9.81
CA GLN A 76 -25.57 8.02 8.74
C GLN A 76 -25.70 6.53 9.07
N LYS A 77 -25.46 6.14 10.32
CA LYS A 77 -25.66 4.75 10.78
C LYS A 77 -27.12 4.32 10.61
N ARG A 78 -28.08 5.15 11.02
CA ARG A 78 -29.51 4.87 10.84
C ARG A 78 -29.86 4.69 9.36
N THR A 79 -29.41 5.60 8.50
CA THR A 79 -29.66 5.52 7.04
C THR A 79 -29.09 4.24 6.42
N ILE A 80 -27.87 3.83 6.82
CA ILE A 80 -27.25 2.60 6.32
C ILE A 80 -28.07 1.38 6.75
N VAL A 81 -28.50 1.30 8.00
CA VAL A 81 -29.32 0.18 8.51
C VAL A 81 -30.65 0.11 7.74
N THR A 82 -31.35 1.23 7.61
CA THR A 82 -32.64 1.27 6.89
C THR A 82 -32.51 0.86 5.42
N ALA A 83 -31.37 1.16 4.78
CA ALA A 83 -31.13 0.79 3.39
C ALA A 83 -30.82 -0.69 3.18
N ILE A 84 -30.42 -1.43 4.22
CA ILE A 84 -30.15 -2.88 4.17
C ILE A 84 -31.45 -3.68 4.42
N GLU A 85 -32.38 -3.12 5.19
CA GLU A 85 -33.64 -3.79 5.58
C GLU A 85 -34.75 -3.70 4.50
N GLN A 86 -34.53 -2.94 3.41
CA GLN A 86 -35.43 -2.82 2.26
C GLN A 86 -35.07 -3.81 1.16
#